data_AF-A0A942SXA1-F1
#
_entry.id   AF-A0A942SXA1-F1
#
_cell.length_a   1.000
_cell.length_b   1.000
_cell.length_c   1.000
_cell.angle_alpha   90.00
_cell.angle_beta   90.00
_cell.angle_gamma   90.00
#
_symmetry.space_group_name_H-M   'P 1'
#
loop_
_entity.id
_entity.type
_entity.pdbx_description
1 polymer ?
#
loop_
_entity_poly.entity_id
_entity_poly.type
_entity_poly.pdbx_seq_one_letter_code
_entity_poly.pdbx_strand_id
1 'polypeptide(L)'
;MTTTADLAARLRAMPDDDLERLVVARRLPAAALGETGPQHVADFFDLAEALRTDDAVDAALEHLPRATLLALGTDDARDARALAPAIALGLADDEGRIDDAVAARLDAHPEVQDLQSTEAQPSSGAPDLDPEAVSRARETGAERAFATMTTLAELLRAVDEGAVRELVKGGIGTPLAKALGERAGAEPEAVPERLELLRRVGYSDPGEGTWSLTASGAHWLVAPWPDRWSALVQAWRDGLDPAVAAVLALAGDDLRDLVATGRWAYPAGARWLDPALIEVAGTAEALGVTVQGIVTPTGRALLDGDAGPAADDLPRTVDAVYLQHDLTVIAPGPLAPADDAALRSVAVLEAPGLAARYRISEDSLRRALREGLSRDDVTGLLERLSATGVPQPLAYLVDQVASRDGSVVVDTGDDGTGAVVRGTPEQLDLIGVDAELRQLAWERPELTTLVTRFPPHVVHTALEGQRYPAVLAAGARPASVDAPPVRRSAAGRTPEQAARALVERLRLTTERAAGEPEQEWLGRQIDLAVRGRTPIRLTVRMPDGSERPFSIVPTSVAAGRVRGKDTSVDVERTLPLSLVVAVESGA
;
A
#
# COMPACT_ATOMS: atom_id res chain seq x y z
N MET A 1 28.00 18.02 -22.49
CA MET A 1 27.82 16.94 -21.49
C MET A 1 27.69 17.62 -20.15
N THR A 2 26.62 17.36 -19.41
CA THR A 2 26.43 17.96 -18.07
C THR A 2 27.23 17.17 -17.05
N THR A 3 27.90 17.87 -16.14
CA THR A 3 28.70 17.30 -15.03
C THR A 3 27.87 17.18 -13.74
N THR A 4 28.39 16.52 -12.70
CA THR A 4 27.73 16.44 -11.39
C THR A 4 27.38 17.82 -10.83
N ALA A 5 28.26 18.81 -11.05
CA ALA A 5 28.04 20.19 -10.62
C ALA A 5 26.87 20.84 -11.36
N ASP A 6 26.75 20.60 -12.67
CA ASP A 6 25.64 21.13 -13.48
C ASP A 6 24.30 20.51 -13.05
N LEU A 7 24.27 19.19 -12.81
CA LEU A 7 23.08 18.50 -12.30
C LEU A 7 22.68 19.03 -10.93
N ALA A 8 23.62 19.17 -10.01
CA ALA A 8 23.35 19.66 -8.65
C ALA A 8 22.84 21.12 -8.65
N ALA A 9 23.35 21.98 -9.54
CA ALA A 9 22.83 23.34 -9.73
C ALA A 9 21.39 23.36 -10.26
N ARG A 10 21.06 22.47 -11.22
CA ARG A 10 19.68 22.31 -11.73
C ARG A 10 18.72 21.82 -10.65
N LEU A 11 19.09 20.77 -9.90
CA LEU A 11 18.28 20.23 -8.80
C LEU A 11 18.01 21.30 -7.72
N ARG A 12 18.99 22.16 -7.46
CA ARG A 12 18.83 23.28 -6.53
C ARG A 12 17.84 24.34 -7.03
N ALA A 13 17.80 24.60 -8.33
CA ALA A 13 16.88 25.56 -8.95
C ALA A 13 15.46 25.01 -9.19
N MET A 14 15.30 23.68 -9.18
CA MET A 14 14.03 22.99 -9.41
C MET A 14 13.01 23.31 -8.30
N PRO A 15 11.71 23.54 -8.63
CA PRO A 15 10.64 23.66 -7.64
C PRO A 15 10.54 22.43 -6.74
N ASP A 16 10.08 22.61 -5.50
CA ASP A 16 10.01 21.51 -4.52
C ASP A 16 9.14 20.34 -5.00
N ASP A 17 7.97 20.63 -5.55
CA ASP A 17 7.06 19.60 -6.08
C ASP A 17 7.69 18.79 -7.23
N ASP A 18 8.49 19.44 -8.10
CA ASP A 18 9.20 18.78 -9.19
C ASP A 18 10.35 17.93 -8.66
N LEU A 19 11.07 18.43 -7.67
CA LEU A 19 12.18 17.70 -7.03
C LEU A 19 11.69 16.49 -6.25
N GLU A 20 10.57 16.61 -5.53
CA GLU A 20 9.90 15.49 -4.86
C GLU A 20 9.50 14.41 -5.88
N ARG A 21 8.86 14.81 -6.99
CA ARG A 21 8.52 13.90 -8.09
C ARG A 21 9.74 13.21 -8.66
N LEU A 22 10.83 13.95 -8.90
CA LEU A 22 12.08 13.40 -9.42
C LEU A 22 12.67 12.36 -8.45
N VAL A 23 12.75 12.67 -7.15
CA VAL A 23 13.30 11.74 -6.15
C VAL A 23 12.49 10.45 -6.08
N VAL A 24 11.15 10.53 -6.10
CA VAL A 24 10.27 9.37 -6.13
C VAL A 24 10.49 8.55 -7.42
N ALA A 25 10.49 9.21 -8.57
CA ALA A 25 10.63 8.55 -9.87
C ALA A 25 12.01 7.91 -10.08
N ARG A 26 13.07 8.47 -9.46
CA ARG A 26 14.44 7.94 -9.52
C ARG A 26 14.70 6.77 -8.57
N ARG A 27 13.73 6.41 -7.72
CA ARG A 27 13.74 5.21 -6.86
C ARG A 27 15.06 4.99 -6.12
N LEU A 28 15.65 6.06 -5.58
CA LEU A 28 16.93 5.98 -4.86
C LEU A 28 16.83 5.02 -3.66
N PRO A 29 17.93 4.32 -3.30
CA PRO A 29 17.93 3.42 -2.15
C PRO A 29 17.49 4.11 -0.87
N ALA A 30 16.78 3.41 0.01
CA ALA A 30 16.32 3.97 1.29
C ALA A 30 17.48 4.52 2.15
N ALA A 31 18.68 3.94 2.02
CA ALA A 31 19.90 4.44 2.68
C ALA A 31 20.29 5.86 2.23
N ALA A 32 20.01 6.23 0.99
CA ALA A 32 20.26 7.58 0.45
C ALA A 32 19.25 8.60 0.98
N LEU A 33 17.99 8.19 1.16
CA LEU A 33 16.91 9.03 1.67
C LEU A 33 16.94 9.18 3.22
N GLY A 34 17.67 8.30 3.90
CA GLY A 34 17.82 8.29 5.35
C GLY A 34 18.36 9.60 5.93
N GLU A 35 18.13 9.82 7.22
CA GLU A 35 18.58 11.03 7.93
C GLU A 35 20.06 10.96 8.32
N THR A 36 20.60 9.74 8.47
CA THR A 36 22.00 9.49 8.86
C THR A 36 22.53 8.24 8.18
N GLY A 37 23.82 8.20 7.86
CA GLY A 37 24.48 7.00 7.35
C GLY A 37 25.60 7.32 6.37
N PRO A 38 26.44 6.36 5.99
CA PRO A 38 27.55 6.61 5.06
C PRO A 38 27.09 6.95 3.63
N GLN A 39 25.85 6.61 3.27
CA GLN A 39 25.27 6.83 1.94
C GLN A 39 24.16 7.90 1.93
N HIS A 40 23.89 8.54 3.07
CA HIS A 40 22.81 9.53 3.16
C HIS A 40 23.13 10.77 2.31
N VAL A 41 22.10 11.33 1.69
CA VAL A 41 22.19 12.59 0.94
C VAL A 41 22.10 13.76 1.92
N ALA A 42 23.19 14.53 2.08
CA ALA A 42 23.23 15.69 2.98
C ALA A 42 22.94 17.01 2.26
N ASP A 43 23.32 17.12 0.98
CA ASP A 43 23.10 18.30 0.15
C ASP A 43 22.81 17.95 -1.33
N PHE A 44 22.58 18.99 -2.15
CA PHE A 44 22.27 18.84 -3.58
C PHE A 44 23.39 18.18 -4.39
N PHE A 45 24.63 18.25 -3.91
CA PHE A 45 25.76 17.63 -4.56
C PHE A 45 25.73 16.11 -4.34
N ASP A 46 25.52 15.68 -3.10
CA ASP A 46 25.36 14.26 -2.76
C ASP A 46 24.16 13.64 -3.49
N LEU A 47 23.07 14.42 -3.67
CA LEU A 47 21.91 13.98 -4.45
C LEU A 47 22.28 13.76 -5.92
N ALA A 48 23.03 14.68 -6.52
CA ALA A 48 23.49 14.55 -7.90
C ALA A 48 24.44 13.37 -8.08
N GLU A 49 25.35 13.09 -7.13
CA GLU A 49 26.19 11.90 -7.15
C GLU A 49 25.37 10.61 -7.04
N ALA A 50 24.40 10.56 -6.13
CA ALA A 50 23.53 9.40 -5.96
C ALA A 50 22.75 9.10 -7.25
N LEU A 51 22.23 10.13 -7.93
CA LEU A 51 21.52 10.02 -9.21
C LEU A 51 22.40 9.65 -10.40
N ARG A 52 23.72 9.84 -10.30
CA ARG A 52 24.69 9.54 -11.37
C ARG A 52 25.39 8.19 -11.20
N THR A 53 25.07 7.43 -10.17
CA THR A 53 25.56 6.04 -10.04
C THR A 53 25.02 5.18 -11.18
N ASP A 54 25.82 4.23 -11.67
CA ASP A 54 25.45 3.32 -12.76
C ASP A 54 24.09 2.67 -12.50
N ASP A 55 23.88 2.10 -11.30
CA ASP A 55 22.61 1.47 -10.91
C ASP A 55 21.43 2.45 -10.95
N ALA A 56 21.61 3.70 -10.52
CA ALA A 56 20.55 4.70 -10.52
C ALA A 56 20.21 5.17 -11.94
N VAL A 57 21.21 5.28 -12.82
CA VAL A 57 21.01 5.64 -14.23
C VAL A 57 20.32 4.49 -14.96
N ASP A 58 20.80 3.25 -14.79
CA ASP A 58 20.19 2.06 -15.41
C ASP A 58 18.74 1.91 -14.97
N ALA A 59 18.46 2.01 -13.66
CA ALA A 59 17.09 1.96 -13.16
C ALA A 59 16.18 3.04 -13.77
N ALA A 60 16.71 4.23 -14.04
CA ALA A 60 15.95 5.30 -14.70
C ALA A 60 15.71 4.99 -16.18
N LEU A 61 16.72 4.49 -16.90
CA LEU A 61 16.61 4.07 -18.30
C LEU A 61 15.60 2.91 -18.47
N GLU A 62 15.57 1.96 -17.54
CA GLU A 62 14.61 0.83 -17.51
C GLU A 62 13.13 1.31 -17.48
N HIS A 63 12.85 2.54 -17.04
CA HIS A 63 11.50 3.10 -16.95
C HIS A 63 11.16 4.07 -18.08
N LEU A 64 12.09 4.32 -19.01
CA LEU A 64 11.83 5.21 -20.14
C LEU A 64 11.06 4.50 -21.26
N PRO A 65 10.06 5.18 -21.84
CA PRO A 65 9.36 4.64 -22.99
C PRO A 65 10.28 4.63 -24.22
N ARG A 66 9.99 3.73 -25.17
CA ARG A 66 10.73 3.54 -26.43
C ARG A 66 11.04 4.85 -27.14
N ALA A 67 10.05 5.75 -27.25
CA ALA A 67 10.20 7.04 -27.92
C ALA A 67 11.27 7.92 -27.26
N THR A 68 11.37 7.90 -25.93
CA THR A 68 12.37 8.66 -25.19
C THR A 68 13.77 8.05 -25.34
N LEU A 69 13.88 6.72 -25.30
CA LEU A 69 15.16 6.03 -25.54
C LEU A 69 15.70 6.31 -26.95
N LEU A 70 14.84 6.28 -27.97
CA LEU A 70 15.21 6.67 -29.34
C LEU A 70 15.68 8.13 -29.44
N ALA A 71 15.00 9.04 -28.73
CA ALA A 71 15.38 10.46 -28.70
C ALA A 71 16.69 10.72 -27.94
N LEU A 72 17.05 9.87 -26.97
CA LEU A 72 18.34 9.92 -26.28
C LEU A 72 19.49 9.36 -27.13
N GLY A 73 19.22 8.35 -27.96
CA GLY A 73 20.22 7.70 -28.80
C GLY A 73 20.52 8.42 -30.14
N THR A 74 19.73 9.43 -30.52
CA THR A 74 19.88 10.14 -31.79
C THR A 74 20.32 11.59 -31.56
N ASP A 75 21.34 12.03 -32.31
CA ASP A 75 21.83 13.43 -32.28
C ASP A 75 20.97 14.38 -33.13
N ASP A 76 20.10 13.84 -33.99
CA ASP A 76 19.26 14.62 -34.89
C ASP A 76 17.99 15.14 -34.18
N ALA A 77 17.70 16.43 -34.42
CA ALA A 77 16.49 17.17 -34.02
C ALA A 77 15.72 16.57 -32.82
N ARG A 78 16.36 16.62 -31.65
CA ARG A 78 15.80 16.21 -30.36
C ARG A 78 14.37 16.70 -30.18
N ASP A 79 13.41 15.80 -30.37
CA ASP A 79 12.00 16.08 -30.14
C ASP A 79 11.83 16.35 -28.64
N ALA A 80 11.61 17.63 -28.29
CA ALA A 80 11.44 18.08 -26.92
C ALA A 80 10.32 17.32 -26.20
N ARG A 81 9.28 16.90 -26.92
CA ARG A 81 8.17 16.11 -26.34
C ARG A 81 8.60 14.68 -26.02
N ALA A 82 9.42 14.08 -26.89
CA ALA A 82 9.94 12.73 -26.66
C ALA A 82 10.97 12.69 -25.53
N LEU A 83 11.75 13.76 -25.34
CA LEU A 83 12.74 13.88 -24.25
C LEU A 83 12.15 14.27 -22.90
N ALA A 84 10.92 14.78 -22.84
CA ALA A 84 10.32 15.25 -21.59
C ALA A 84 10.42 14.25 -20.42
N PRO A 85 10.20 12.93 -20.59
CA PRO A 85 10.41 11.96 -19.51
C PRO A 85 11.86 11.86 -19.03
N ALA A 86 12.83 11.93 -19.94
CA ALA A 86 14.26 11.92 -19.58
C ALA A 86 14.67 13.21 -18.84
N ILE A 87 14.13 14.36 -19.25
CA ILE A 87 14.34 15.65 -18.59
C ILE A 87 13.76 15.62 -17.17
N ALA A 88 12.53 15.10 -17.00
CA ALA A 88 11.89 14.95 -15.70
C ALA A 88 12.68 14.04 -14.73
N LEU A 89 13.43 13.06 -15.26
CA LEU A 89 14.33 12.19 -14.50
C LEU A 89 15.75 12.76 -14.34
N GLY A 90 16.01 13.99 -14.80
CA GLY A 90 17.32 14.64 -14.74
C GLY A 90 18.39 14.02 -15.64
N LEU A 91 18.01 13.12 -16.56
CA LEU A 91 18.92 12.43 -17.47
C LEU A 91 19.40 13.32 -18.64
N ALA A 92 18.58 14.30 -18.99
CA ALA A 92 18.89 15.37 -19.94
C ALA A 92 18.53 16.74 -19.33
N ASP A 93 19.03 17.81 -19.93
CA ASP A 93 18.56 19.18 -19.65
C ASP A 93 17.49 19.65 -20.64
N ASP A 94 16.96 20.86 -20.44
CA ASP A 94 15.89 21.44 -21.25
C ASP A 94 16.31 21.71 -22.70
N GLU A 95 17.62 21.82 -22.97
CA GLU A 95 18.19 21.86 -24.32
C GLU A 95 18.46 20.45 -24.89
N GLY A 96 18.04 19.42 -24.18
CA GLY A 96 18.16 18.01 -24.51
C GLY A 96 19.57 17.44 -24.35
N ARG A 97 20.53 18.19 -23.78
CA ARG A 97 21.90 17.71 -23.59
C ARG A 97 21.92 16.65 -22.48
N ILE A 98 22.58 15.54 -22.79
CA ILE A 98 22.64 14.36 -21.93
C ILE A 98 23.82 14.48 -20.97
N ASP A 99 23.61 13.97 -19.76
CA ASP A 99 24.64 13.83 -18.74
C ASP A 99 25.72 12.81 -19.16
N ASP A 100 26.98 13.07 -18.81
CA ASP A 100 28.08 12.17 -19.17
C ASP A 100 27.95 10.76 -18.58
N ALA A 101 27.41 10.64 -17.36
CA ALA A 101 27.11 9.33 -16.78
C ALA A 101 26.03 8.60 -17.59
N VAL A 102 25.02 9.33 -18.07
CA VAL A 102 23.94 8.76 -18.88
C VAL A 102 24.43 8.36 -20.26
N ALA A 103 25.25 9.18 -20.92
CA ALA A 103 25.87 8.84 -22.19
C ALA A 103 26.71 7.55 -22.08
N ALA A 104 27.53 7.44 -21.03
CA ALA A 104 28.34 6.24 -20.78
C ALA A 104 27.48 4.99 -20.58
N ARG A 105 26.32 5.10 -19.91
CA ARG A 105 25.39 3.98 -19.75
C ARG A 105 24.69 3.63 -21.06
N LEU A 106 24.22 4.60 -21.84
CA LEU A 106 23.63 4.34 -23.16
C LEU A 106 24.61 3.60 -24.09
N ASP A 107 25.91 3.93 -24.04
CA ASP A 107 26.95 3.20 -24.77
C ASP A 107 27.18 1.77 -24.27
N ALA A 108 26.88 1.49 -23.00
CA ALA A 108 26.98 0.16 -22.41
C ALA A 108 25.76 -0.73 -22.70
N HIS A 109 24.68 -0.17 -23.26
CA HIS A 109 23.41 -0.85 -23.54
C HIS A 109 23.12 -0.92 -25.05
N PRO A 110 23.78 -1.84 -25.80
CA PRO A 110 23.61 -1.95 -27.25
C PRO A 110 22.16 -2.23 -27.67
N GLU A 111 21.37 -2.92 -26.84
CA GLU A 111 19.94 -3.13 -27.07
C GLU A 111 19.11 -1.85 -27.14
N VAL A 112 19.58 -0.76 -26.53
CA VAL A 112 18.97 0.58 -26.63
C VAL A 112 19.47 1.31 -27.87
N GLN A 113 20.75 1.13 -28.24
CA GLN A 113 21.35 1.75 -29.43
C GLN A 113 20.81 1.14 -30.74
N ASP A 114 20.52 -0.15 -30.74
CA ASP A 114 20.01 -0.89 -31.89
C ASP A 114 18.49 -0.67 -32.14
N LEU A 115 17.83 0.14 -31.31
CA LEU A 115 16.40 0.43 -31.46
C LEU A 115 16.11 1.13 -32.79
N GLN A 116 15.20 0.54 -33.56
CA GLN A 116 14.80 1.09 -34.86
C GLN A 116 13.48 1.86 -34.75
N SER A 117 13.42 3.07 -35.30
CA SER A 117 12.19 3.86 -35.33
C SER A 117 11.08 3.21 -36.18
N THR A 118 11.42 2.29 -37.07
CA THR A 118 10.50 1.61 -38.01
C THR A 118 9.94 0.29 -37.50
N GLU A 119 10.31 -0.15 -36.29
CA GLU A 119 9.81 -1.41 -35.75
C GLU A 119 8.29 -1.35 -35.54
N ALA A 120 7.56 -2.31 -36.12
CA ALA A 120 6.10 -2.29 -36.11
C ALA A 120 5.58 -2.43 -34.67
N GLN A 121 4.63 -1.56 -34.32
CA GLN A 121 3.89 -1.67 -33.07
C GLN A 121 3.09 -2.98 -33.05
N PRO A 122 3.07 -3.72 -31.92
CA PRO A 122 2.15 -4.84 -31.73
C PRO A 122 0.70 -4.39 -31.99
N SER A 123 -0.04 -5.14 -32.79
CA SER A 123 -1.39 -4.78 -33.19
C SER A 123 -2.33 -4.79 -31.99
N SER A 124 -2.93 -3.64 -31.68
CA SER A 124 -3.90 -3.45 -30.58
C SER A 124 -5.35 -3.73 -31.00
N GLY A 125 -5.56 -4.61 -31.98
CA GLY A 125 -6.88 -4.83 -32.55
C GLY A 125 -7.80 -5.52 -31.53
N ALA A 126 -9.00 -4.97 -31.32
CA ALA A 126 -10.02 -5.68 -30.57
C ALA A 126 -10.22 -7.06 -31.23
N PRO A 127 -10.24 -8.14 -30.44
CA PRO A 127 -10.40 -9.48 -31.00
C PRO A 127 -11.77 -9.56 -31.69
N ASP A 128 -11.79 -10.08 -32.92
CA ASP A 128 -13.03 -10.36 -33.64
C ASP A 128 -13.71 -11.58 -33.02
N LEU A 129 -14.52 -11.34 -31.99
CA LEU A 129 -15.29 -12.34 -31.27
C LEU A 129 -16.74 -12.31 -31.74
N ASP A 130 -17.32 -13.50 -31.92
CA ASP A 130 -18.75 -13.62 -32.16
C ASP A 130 -19.57 -13.16 -30.92
N PRO A 131 -20.83 -12.72 -31.11
CA PRO A 131 -21.65 -12.23 -30.01
C PRO A 131 -21.88 -13.24 -28.87
N GLU A 132 -21.87 -14.55 -29.16
CA GLU A 132 -22.05 -15.59 -28.14
C GLU A 132 -20.81 -15.72 -27.25
N ALA A 133 -19.62 -15.63 -27.82
CA ALA A 133 -18.36 -15.59 -27.09
C ALA A 133 -18.27 -14.36 -26.19
N VAL A 134 -18.72 -13.21 -26.68
CA VAL A 134 -18.81 -11.98 -25.88
C VAL A 134 -19.77 -12.16 -24.69
N SER A 135 -20.95 -12.76 -24.91
CA SER A 135 -21.91 -13.04 -23.83
C SER A 135 -21.35 -14.00 -22.78
N ARG A 136 -20.68 -15.09 -23.21
CA ARG A 136 -20.04 -16.03 -22.29
C ARG A 136 -18.90 -15.40 -21.49
N ALA A 137 -18.09 -14.54 -22.12
CA ALA A 137 -17.02 -13.81 -21.43
C ALA A 137 -17.60 -12.83 -20.40
N ARG A 138 -18.71 -12.16 -20.72
CA ARG A 138 -19.45 -11.29 -19.79
C ARG A 138 -19.92 -12.06 -18.55
N GLU A 139 -20.61 -13.19 -18.75
CA GLU A 139 -21.09 -14.04 -17.65
C GLU A 139 -19.94 -14.60 -16.80
N THR A 140 -18.90 -15.12 -17.45
CA THR A 140 -17.71 -15.67 -16.76
C THR A 140 -16.97 -14.59 -15.96
N GLY A 141 -16.83 -13.38 -16.52
CA GLY A 141 -16.23 -12.24 -15.84
C GLY A 141 -17.01 -11.85 -14.59
N ALA A 142 -18.35 -11.77 -14.69
CA ALA A 142 -19.22 -11.43 -13.57
C ALA A 142 -19.19 -12.48 -12.44
N GLU A 143 -19.23 -13.77 -12.78
CA GLU A 143 -19.08 -14.85 -11.79
C GLU A 143 -17.74 -14.78 -11.06
N ARG A 144 -16.66 -14.54 -11.80
CA ARG A 144 -15.31 -14.42 -11.24
C ARG A 144 -15.14 -13.17 -10.37
N ALA A 145 -15.68 -12.03 -10.79
CA ALA A 145 -15.72 -10.82 -9.99
C ALA A 145 -16.49 -11.01 -8.69
N PHE A 146 -17.68 -11.63 -8.76
CA PHE A 146 -18.49 -11.93 -7.58
C PHE A 146 -17.76 -12.83 -6.57
N ALA A 147 -17.11 -13.90 -7.05
CA ALA A 147 -16.31 -14.79 -6.21
C ALA A 147 -15.14 -14.03 -5.55
N THR A 148 -14.37 -13.26 -6.33
CA THR A 148 -13.24 -12.48 -5.81
C THR A 148 -13.69 -11.43 -4.79
N MET A 149 -14.75 -10.67 -5.05
CA MET A 149 -15.29 -9.69 -4.08
C MET A 149 -15.78 -10.37 -2.80
N THR A 150 -16.37 -11.56 -2.89
CA THR A 150 -16.79 -12.33 -1.71
C THR A 150 -15.59 -12.73 -0.86
N THR A 151 -14.53 -13.26 -1.47
CA THR A 151 -13.27 -13.59 -0.79
C THR A 151 -12.64 -12.35 -0.15
N LEU A 152 -12.53 -11.24 -0.89
CA LEU A 152 -11.96 -9.99 -0.40
C LEU A 152 -12.75 -9.46 0.80
N ALA A 153 -14.08 -9.52 0.78
CA ALA A 153 -14.91 -9.09 1.90
C ALA A 153 -14.69 -9.95 3.16
N GLU A 154 -14.55 -11.27 3.02
CA GLU A 154 -14.27 -12.13 4.17
C GLU A 154 -12.87 -11.92 4.75
N LEU A 155 -11.86 -11.72 3.91
CA LEU A 155 -10.51 -11.39 4.34
C LEU A 155 -10.47 -10.04 5.05
N LEU A 156 -11.18 -9.04 4.52
CA LEU A 156 -11.23 -7.70 5.09
C LEU A 156 -11.95 -7.68 6.46
N ARG A 157 -12.97 -8.51 6.65
CA ARG A 157 -13.58 -8.75 7.97
C ARG A 157 -12.63 -9.46 8.94
N ALA A 158 -11.84 -10.42 8.46
CA ALA A 158 -10.80 -11.05 9.28
C ALA A 158 -9.70 -10.05 9.69
N VAL A 159 -9.39 -9.08 8.82
CA VAL A 159 -8.51 -7.95 9.14
C VAL A 159 -9.12 -7.07 10.23
N ASP A 160 -10.40 -6.71 10.11
CA ASP A 160 -11.14 -5.93 11.12
C ASP A 160 -11.19 -6.62 12.49
N GLU A 161 -11.34 -7.94 12.50
CA GLU A 161 -11.28 -8.79 13.71
C GLU A 161 -9.86 -8.93 14.30
N GLY A 162 -8.83 -8.36 13.67
CA GLY A 162 -7.43 -8.44 14.10
C GLY A 162 -6.79 -9.82 13.94
N ALA A 163 -7.35 -10.67 13.06
CA ALA A 163 -6.93 -12.05 12.84
C ALA A 163 -5.74 -12.18 11.88
N VAL A 164 -5.41 -11.12 11.12
CA VAL A 164 -4.34 -11.14 10.10
C VAL A 164 -3.06 -10.53 10.67
N ARG A 165 -2.05 -11.39 10.89
CA ARG A 165 -0.75 -11.00 11.41
C ARG A 165 0.37 -11.56 10.55
N GLU A 166 1.36 -10.72 10.26
CA GLU A 166 2.53 -11.08 9.48
C GLU A 166 3.59 -11.79 10.33
N LEU A 167 4.38 -12.61 9.65
CA LEU A 167 5.60 -13.16 10.18
C LEU A 167 6.69 -12.07 10.23
N VAL A 168 7.68 -12.24 11.10
CA VAL A 168 8.85 -11.34 11.19
C VAL A 168 9.60 -11.18 9.86
N LYS A 169 9.51 -12.18 8.97
CA LYS A 169 10.14 -12.16 7.64
C LYS A 169 9.22 -11.63 6.53
N GLY A 170 8.05 -11.09 6.88
CA GLY A 170 7.00 -10.68 5.96
C GLY A 170 6.04 -11.81 5.58
N GLY A 171 4.85 -11.42 5.11
CA GLY A 171 3.78 -12.33 4.69
C GLY A 171 3.13 -13.10 5.85
N ILE A 172 2.17 -13.98 5.52
CA ILE A 172 1.43 -14.78 6.52
C ILE A 172 1.92 -16.23 6.57
N GLY A 173 1.80 -16.86 7.74
CA GLY A 173 2.14 -18.28 7.90
C GLY A 173 1.12 -19.22 7.25
N THR A 174 1.57 -20.39 6.79
CA THR A 174 0.71 -21.42 6.17
C THR A 174 -0.53 -21.80 7.00
N PRO A 175 -0.47 -21.96 8.34
CA PRO A 175 -1.66 -22.25 9.13
C PRO A 175 -2.71 -21.13 9.06
N LEU A 176 -2.27 -19.86 9.06
CA LEU A 176 -3.16 -18.71 8.96
C LEU A 176 -3.75 -18.61 7.54
N ALA A 177 -2.94 -18.81 6.50
CA ALA A 177 -3.41 -18.83 5.12
C ALA A 177 -4.51 -19.88 4.91
N LYS A 178 -4.33 -21.08 5.49
CA LYS A 178 -5.35 -22.14 5.44
C LYS A 178 -6.65 -21.74 6.16
N ALA A 179 -6.55 -21.21 7.38
CA ALA A 179 -7.72 -20.79 8.15
C ALA A 179 -8.50 -19.65 7.45
N LEU A 180 -7.78 -18.68 6.87
CA LEU A 180 -8.38 -17.59 6.09
C LEU A 180 -8.99 -18.09 4.78
N GLY A 181 -8.34 -19.03 4.09
CA GLY A 181 -8.86 -19.65 2.88
C GLY A 181 -10.17 -20.39 3.14
N GLU A 182 -10.22 -21.22 4.19
CA GLU A 182 -11.45 -21.91 4.61
C GLU A 182 -12.58 -20.92 4.93
N ARG A 183 -12.28 -19.83 5.67
CA ARG A 183 -13.26 -18.79 5.98
C ARG A 183 -13.77 -18.06 4.74
N ALA A 184 -12.87 -17.72 3.81
CA ALA A 184 -13.19 -16.91 2.64
C ALA A 184 -13.71 -17.72 1.44
N GLY A 185 -13.75 -19.06 1.57
CA GLY A 185 -14.10 -19.97 0.48
C GLY A 185 -13.08 -19.96 -0.66
N ALA A 186 -11.80 -19.77 -0.34
CA ALA A 186 -10.71 -19.65 -1.31
C ALA A 186 -9.59 -20.65 -1.02
N GLU A 187 -8.84 -21.02 -2.06
CA GLU A 187 -7.64 -21.86 -1.91
C GLU A 187 -6.58 -21.11 -1.07
N PRO A 188 -5.88 -21.79 -0.14
CA PRO A 188 -4.89 -21.15 0.73
C PRO A 188 -3.79 -20.38 -0.02
N GLU A 189 -3.40 -20.85 -1.20
CA GLU A 189 -2.40 -20.23 -2.06
C GLU A 189 -2.82 -18.87 -2.62
N ALA A 190 -4.13 -18.64 -2.76
CA ALA A 190 -4.66 -17.36 -3.27
C ALA A 190 -4.75 -16.28 -2.18
N VAL A 191 -4.73 -16.66 -0.89
CA VAL A 191 -4.94 -15.73 0.24
C VAL A 191 -3.87 -14.62 0.28
N PRO A 192 -2.56 -14.91 0.18
CA PRO A 192 -1.54 -13.86 0.20
C PRO A 192 -1.71 -12.83 -0.93
N GLU A 193 -2.03 -13.30 -2.15
CA GLU A 193 -2.28 -12.42 -3.31
C GLU A 193 -3.51 -11.53 -3.06
N ARG A 194 -4.57 -12.08 -2.47
CA ARG A 194 -5.80 -11.31 -2.16
C ARG A 194 -5.59 -10.29 -1.04
N LEU A 195 -4.80 -10.60 -0.02
CA LEU A 195 -4.41 -9.64 1.00
C LEU A 195 -3.56 -8.52 0.38
N GLU A 196 -2.58 -8.87 -0.46
CA GLU A 196 -1.78 -7.87 -1.16
C GLU A 196 -2.62 -6.97 -2.06
N LEU A 197 -3.64 -7.51 -2.73
CA LEU A 197 -4.62 -6.71 -3.47
C LEU A 197 -5.36 -5.72 -2.55
N LEU A 198 -5.87 -6.17 -1.40
CA LEU A 198 -6.54 -5.28 -0.41
C LEU A 198 -5.63 -4.16 0.08
N ARG A 199 -4.34 -4.45 0.27
CA ARG A 199 -3.33 -3.44 0.60
C ARG A 199 -3.13 -2.44 -0.52
N ARG A 200 -2.96 -2.91 -1.77
CA ARG A 200 -2.71 -2.06 -2.95
C ARG A 200 -3.87 -1.13 -3.26
N VAL A 201 -5.11 -1.60 -3.15
CA VAL A 201 -6.32 -0.77 -3.35
C VAL A 201 -6.64 0.10 -2.13
N GLY A 202 -5.81 0.04 -1.07
CA GLY A 202 -5.95 0.88 0.12
C GLY A 202 -7.13 0.53 1.01
N TYR A 203 -7.64 -0.70 0.97
CA TYR A 203 -8.73 -1.16 1.84
C TYR A 203 -8.24 -1.68 3.19
N SER A 204 -6.98 -2.13 3.26
CA SER A 204 -6.32 -2.55 4.51
C SER A 204 -4.91 -1.96 4.64
N ASP A 205 -4.45 -1.76 5.87
CA ASP A 205 -3.10 -1.32 6.20
C ASP A 205 -2.38 -2.41 7.04
N PRO A 206 -1.25 -2.97 6.57
CA PRO A 206 -0.49 -4.00 7.30
C PRO A 206 0.17 -3.49 8.60
N GLY A 207 0.33 -2.16 8.77
CA GLY A 207 0.92 -1.57 9.97
C GLY A 207 2.28 -2.18 10.35
N GLU A 208 2.51 -2.43 11.65
CA GLU A 208 3.69 -3.16 12.16
C GLU A 208 3.46 -4.69 12.15
N GLY A 209 2.95 -5.21 11.04
CA GLY A 209 2.66 -6.63 10.88
C GLY A 209 1.34 -7.09 11.52
N THR A 210 0.49 -6.18 11.97
CA THR A 210 -0.91 -6.48 12.31
C THR A 210 -1.78 -5.65 11.40
N TRP A 211 -2.50 -6.32 10.51
CA TRP A 211 -3.30 -5.66 9.51
C TRP A 211 -4.52 -5.01 10.15
N SER A 212 -4.93 -3.86 9.62
CA SER A 212 -6.07 -3.08 10.10
C SER A 212 -6.95 -2.61 8.94
N LEU A 213 -8.25 -2.46 9.23
CA LEU A 213 -9.25 -2.00 8.27
C LEU A 213 -9.13 -0.47 8.09
N THR A 214 -9.12 -0.02 6.83
CA THR A 214 -9.16 1.43 6.52
C THR A 214 -10.60 1.93 6.43
N ALA A 215 -10.79 3.26 6.44
CA ALA A 215 -12.11 3.87 6.22
C ALA A 215 -12.70 3.52 4.84
N SER A 216 -11.87 3.48 3.79
CA SER A 216 -12.28 3.09 2.44
C SER A 216 -12.72 1.62 2.39
N GLY A 217 -11.98 0.74 3.06
CA GLY A 217 -12.35 -0.68 3.19
C GLY A 217 -13.67 -0.88 3.93
N ALA A 218 -13.87 -0.15 5.04
CA ALA A 218 -15.13 -0.19 5.79
C ALA A 218 -16.32 0.27 4.94
N HIS A 219 -16.15 1.33 4.15
CA HIS A 219 -17.18 1.80 3.21
C HIS A 219 -17.47 0.76 2.12
N TRP A 220 -16.43 0.15 1.55
CA TRP A 220 -16.58 -0.89 0.53
C TRP A 220 -17.33 -2.13 1.05
N LEU A 221 -17.13 -2.52 2.31
CA LEU A 221 -17.86 -3.64 2.95
C LEU A 221 -19.37 -3.43 3.06
N VAL A 222 -19.88 -2.21 2.96
CA VAL A 222 -21.33 -1.93 3.04
C VAL A 222 -21.90 -1.39 1.72
N ALA A 223 -21.06 -1.15 0.72
CA ALA A 223 -21.48 -0.70 -0.60
C ALA A 223 -22.22 -1.80 -1.38
N PRO A 224 -23.26 -1.46 -2.18
CA PRO A 224 -23.92 -2.37 -3.11
C PRO A 224 -22.95 -3.13 -4.01
N TRP A 225 -23.30 -4.35 -4.43
CA TRP A 225 -22.41 -5.21 -5.22
C TRP A 225 -21.87 -4.57 -6.52
N PRO A 226 -22.68 -3.87 -7.34
CA PRO A 226 -22.16 -3.18 -8.53
C PRO A 226 -21.15 -2.09 -8.18
N ASP A 227 -21.44 -1.32 -7.13
CA ASP A 227 -20.56 -0.26 -6.64
C ASP A 227 -19.25 -0.83 -6.08
N ARG A 228 -19.30 -2.00 -5.42
CA ARG A 228 -18.09 -2.71 -4.98
C ARG A 228 -17.20 -3.10 -6.14
N TRP A 229 -17.78 -3.60 -7.23
CA TRP A 229 -17.01 -4.02 -8.41
C TRP A 229 -16.37 -2.80 -9.07
N SER A 230 -17.15 -1.74 -9.29
CA SER A 230 -16.66 -0.48 -9.86
C SER A 230 -15.57 0.15 -9.00
N ALA A 231 -15.80 0.35 -7.70
CA ALA A 231 -14.82 0.94 -6.80
C ALA A 231 -13.54 0.12 -6.70
N LEU A 232 -13.64 -1.22 -6.70
CA LEU A 232 -12.47 -2.10 -6.67
C LEU A 232 -11.64 -1.99 -7.97
N VAL A 233 -12.29 -1.98 -9.14
CA VAL A 233 -11.59 -1.83 -10.43
C VAL A 233 -10.97 -0.44 -10.56
N GLN A 234 -11.65 0.61 -10.11
CA GLN A 234 -11.11 1.97 -10.11
C GLN A 234 -9.91 2.11 -9.17
N ALA A 235 -10.03 1.67 -7.92
CA ALA A 235 -8.92 1.72 -6.97
C ALA A 235 -7.71 0.88 -7.43
N TRP A 236 -7.95 -0.25 -8.10
CA TRP A 236 -6.88 -1.04 -8.72
C TRP A 236 -6.23 -0.30 -9.89
N ARG A 237 -7.02 0.28 -10.81
CA ARG A 237 -6.54 1.06 -11.96
C ARG A 237 -5.72 2.27 -11.53
N ASP A 238 -6.20 3.01 -10.53
CA ASP A 238 -5.56 4.22 -10.02
C ASP A 238 -4.23 3.92 -9.30
N GLY A 239 -4.08 2.70 -8.78
CA GLY A 239 -2.85 2.22 -8.15
C GLY A 239 -1.80 1.66 -9.12
N LEU A 240 -2.06 1.61 -10.43
CA LEU A 240 -1.11 1.08 -11.41
C LEU A 240 0.07 2.04 -11.65
N ASP A 241 1.25 1.46 -11.86
CA ASP A 241 2.41 2.24 -12.31
C ASP A 241 2.09 2.89 -13.68
N PRO A 242 2.45 4.17 -13.92
CA PRO A 242 2.15 4.87 -15.16
C PRO A 242 2.62 4.12 -16.42
N ALA A 243 3.75 3.41 -16.34
CA ALA A 243 4.25 2.64 -17.46
C ALA A 243 3.40 1.39 -17.71
N VAL A 244 2.92 0.71 -16.67
CA VAL A 244 1.96 -0.39 -16.80
C VAL A 244 0.64 0.10 -17.40
N ALA A 245 0.11 1.24 -16.92
CA ALA A 245 -1.10 1.85 -17.46
C ALA A 245 -0.97 2.20 -18.95
N ALA A 246 0.19 2.74 -19.36
CA ALA A 246 0.49 3.02 -20.77
C ALA A 246 0.51 1.75 -21.63
N VAL A 247 1.08 0.65 -21.13
CA VAL A 247 1.10 -0.64 -21.84
C VAL A 247 -0.30 -1.23 -21.97
N LEU A 248 -1.14 -1.15 -20.93
CA LEU A 248 -2.54 -1.58 -21.01
C LEU A 248 -3.34 -0.77 -22.04
N ALA A 249 -3.14 0.55 -22.06
CA ALA A 249 -3.77 1.41 -23.06
C ALA A 249 -3.32 1.06 -24.49
N LEU A 250 -2.05 0.67 -24.66
CA LEU A 250 -1.50 0.22 -25.93
C LEU A 250 -2.06 -1.15 -26.36
N ALA A 251 -2.23 -2.08 -25.42
CA ALA A 251 -2.79 -3.41 -25.68
C ALA A 251 -4.28 -3.36 -26.05
N GLY A 252 -5.02 -2.39 -25.53
CA GLY A 252 -6.44 -2.22 -25.83
C GLY A 252 -7.29 -3.29 -25.15
N ASP A 253 -8.10 -4.03 -25.93
CA ASP A 253 -9.01 -5.08 -25.44
C ASP A 253 -8.37 -6.48 -25.42
N ASP A 254 -7.12 -6.63 -25.86
CA ASP A 254 -6.43 -7.92 -25.94
C ASP A 254 -5.11 -7.89 -25.15
N LEU A 255 -5.11 -8.54 -23.98
CA LEU A 255 -3.97 -8.61 -23.07
C LEU A 255 -3.17 -9.92 -23.25
N ARG A 256 -3.46 -10.75 -24.26
CA ARG A 256 -2.75 -12.04 -24.44
C ARG A 256 -1.27 -11.86 -24.72
N ASP A 257 -0.90 -10.80 -25.43
CA ASP A 257 0.48 -10.44 -25.76
C ASP A 257 1.00 -9.25 -24.92
N LEU A 258 0.48 -9.07 -23.69
CA LEU A 258 0.76 -7.90 -22.87
C LEU A 258 2.26 -7.72 -22.57
N VAL A 259 2.98 -8.82 -22.28
CA VAL A 259 4.44 -8.77 -22.04
C VAL A 259 5.20 -8.36 -23.30
N ALA A 260 4.82 -8.88 -24.47
CA ALA A 260 5.45 -8.49 -25.73
C ALA A 260 5.18 -7.00 -26.05
N THR A 261 3.96 -6.54 -25.78
CA THR A 261 3.56 -5.14 -25.89
C THR A 261 4.37 -4.25 -24.94
N GLY A 262 4.58 -4.70 -23.70
CA GLY A 262 5.42 -4.05 -22.71
C GLY A 262 6.87 -3.91 -23.15
N ARG A 263 7.48 -5.00 -23.63
CA ARG A 263 8.86 -5.00 -24.14
C ARG A 263 9.03 -4.11 -25.37
N TRP A 264 8.02 -4.00 -26.22
CA TRP A 264 8.06 -3.04 -27.32
C TRP A 264 7.99 -1.59 -26.81
N ALA A 265 7.09 -1.32 -25.86
CA ALA A 265 6.84 0.02 -25.34
C ALA A 265 7.95 0.52 -24.40
N TYR A 266 8.60 -0.37 -23.65
CA TYR A 266 9.69 -0.12 -22.71
C TYR A 266 10.82 -1.14 -22.93
N PRO A 267 11.67 -0.95 -23.96
CA PRO A 267 12.68 -1.94 -24.35
C PRO A 267 13.69 -2.32 -23.26
N ALA A 268 14.05 -1.36 -22.40
CA ALA A 268 14.96 -1.60 -21.27
C ALA A 268 14.23 -2.14 -20.01
N GLY A 269 12.90 -2.18 -20.00
CA GLY A 269 12.10 -2.40 -18.77
C GLY A 269 11.85 -3.86 -18.38
N ALA A 270 12.30 -4.84 -19.15
CA ALA A 270 11.89 -6.24 -19.00
C ALA A 270 12.08 -6.80 -17.56
N ARG A 271 13.13 -6.37 -16.85
CA ARG A 271 13.46 -6.87 -15.51
C ARG A 271 12.37 -6.60 -14.47
N TRP A 272 11.73 -5.43 -14.54
CA TRP A 272 10.72 -5.01 -13.56
C TRP A 272 9.30 -5.02 -14.17
N LEU A 273 9.17 -4.71 -15.45
CA LEU A 273 7.88 -4.56 -16.12
C LEU A 273 7.24 -5.90 -16.47
N ASP A 274 8.01 -6.90 -16.92
CA ASP A 274 7.46 -8.22 -17.25
C ASP A 274 6.70 -8.86 -16.06
N PRO A 275 7.29 -8.99 -14.85
CA PRO A 275 6.56 -9.54 -13.71
C PRO A 275 5.37 -8.67 -13.30
N ALA A 276 5.48 -7.33 -13.40
CA ALA A 276 4.37 -6.43 -13.10
C ALA A 276 3.19 -6.61 -14.06
N LEU A 277 3.45 -6.77 -15.37
CA LEU A 277 2.41 -7.00 -16.38
C LEU A 277 1.74 -8.37 -16.21
N ILE A 278 2.50 -9.42 -15.85
CA ILE A 278 1.95 -10.74 -15.55
C ILE A 278 1.01 -10.66 -14.33
N GLU A 279 1.44 -9.98 -13.27
CA GLU A 279 0.62 -9.79 -12.07
C GLU A 279 -0.66 -8.99 -12.37
N VAL A 280 -0.54 -7.93 -13.16
CA VAL A 280 -1.68 -7.09 -13.56
C VAL A 280 -2.65 -7.85 -14.45
N ALA A 281 -2.18 -8.68 -15.38
CA ALA A 281 -3.06 -9.56 -16.17
C ALA A 281 -3.80 -10.58 -15.28
N GLY A 282 -3.10 -11.21 -14.32
CA GLY A 282 -3.71 -12.11 -13.36
C GLY A 282 -4.76 -11.42 -12.48
N THR A 283 -4.47 -10.19 -12.04
CA THR A 283 -5.39 -9.37 -11.26
C THR A 283 -6.60 -8.94 -12.08
N ALA A 284 -6.41 -8.49 -13.32
CA ALA A 284 -7.51 -8.13 -14.23
C ALA A 284 -8.49 -9.31 -14.42
N GLU A 285 -7.94 -10.52 -14.61
CA GLU A 285 -8.73 -11.73 -14.72
C GLU A 285 -9.45 -12.03 -13.41
N ALA A 286 -8.77 -11.96 -12.26
CA ALA A 286 -9.38 -12.13 -10.93
C ALA A 286 -10.53 -11.14 -10.66
N LEU A 287 -10.40 -9.91 -11.12
CA LEU A 287 -11.42 -8.86 -11.01
C LEU A 287 -12.54 -9.01 -12.04
N GLY A 288 -12.51 -10.02 -12.92
CA GLY A 288 -13.51 -10.20 -13.98
C GLY A 288 -13.45 -9.15 -15.08
N VAL A 289 -12.40 -8.33 -15.11
CA VAL A 289 -12.16 -7.32 -16.15
C VAL A 289 -11.80 -8.03 -17.46
N THR A 290 -11.05 -9.12 -17.38
CA THR A 290 -10.72 -9.98 -18.51
C THR A 290 -11.20 -11.41 -18.33
N VAL A 291 -11.39 -12.10 -19.46
CA VAL A 291 -11.53 -13.55 -19.55
C VAL A 291 -10.59 -14.06 -20.63
N GLN A 292 -9.66 -14.95 -20.24
CA GLN A 292 -8.60 -15.48 -21.10
C GLN A 292 -7.78 -14.37 -21.77
N GLY A 293 -7.53 -13.29 -21.04
CA GLY A 293 -6.79 -12.13 -21.53
C GLY A 293 -7.59 -11.19 -22.43
N ILE A 294 -8.85 -11.46 -22.72
CA ILE A 294 -9.72 -10.53 -23.46
C ILE A 294 -10.53 -9.68 -22.50
N VAL A 295 -10.51 -8.36 -22.68
CA VAL A 295 -11.32 -7.42 -21.88
C VAL A 295 -12.80 -7.65 -22.14
N THR A 296 -13.58 -7.86 -21.08
CA THR A 296 -15.02 -8.06 -21.16
C THR A 296 -15.73 -6.70 -21.40
N PRO A 297 -16.93 -6.67 -22.01
CA PRO A 297 -17.67 -5.42 -22.18
C PRO A 297 -17.89 -4.66 -20.85
N THR A 298 -18.19 -5.40 -19.79
CA THR A 298 -18.37 -4.84 -18.44
C THR A 298 -17.05 -4.41 -17.83
N GLY A 299 -15.97 -5.18 -18.02
CA GLY A 299 -14.62 -4.76 -17.66
C GLY A 299 -14.21 -3.45 -18.33
N ARG A 300 -14.49 -3.27 -19.62
CA ARG A 300 -14.23 -2.03 -20.36
C ARG A 300 -15.01 -0.85 -19.78
N ALA A 301 -16.32 -1.02 -19.55
CA ALA A 301 -17.14 0.01 -18.94
C ALA A 301 -16.65 0.40 -17.53
N LEU A 302 -16.31 -0.59 -16.71
CA LEU A 302 -15.80 -0.37 -15.36
C LEU A 302 -14.44 0.33 -15.38
N LEU A 303 -13.56 0.02 -16.32
CA LEU A 303 -12.30 0.74 -16.51
C LEU A 303 -12.57 2.22 -16.84
N ASP A 304 -13.58 2.51 -17.64
CA ASP A 304 -13.98 3.88 -18.01
C ASP A 304 -14.80 4.60 -16.93
N GLY A 305 -15.05 3.95 -15.78
CA GLY A 305 -15.76 4.52 -14.64
C GLY A 305 -17.29 4.38 -14.71
N ASP A 306 -17.82 3.58 -15.64
CA ASP A 306 -19.24 3.29 -15.74
C ASP A 306 -19.61 1.99 -15.01
N ALA A 307 -20.33 2.12 -13.90
CA ALA A 307 -20.83 0.99 -13.10
C ALA A 307 -22.13 0.37 -13.66
N GLY A 308 -22.78 1.00 -14.64
CA GLY A 308 -24.08 0.58 -15.17
C GLY A 308 -24.13 -0.90 -15.55
N PRO A 309 -23.22 -1.40 -16.41
CA PRO A 309 -23.20 -2.81 -16.81
C PRO A 309 -22.99 -3.79 -15.66
N ALA A 310 -22.29 -3.41 -14.59
CA ALA A 310 -22.10 -4.30 -13.44
C ALA A 310 -23.42 -4.63 -12.72
N ALA A 311 -24.41 -3.73 -12.73
CA ALA A 311 -25.72 -3.98 -12.14
C ALA A 311 -26.54 -5.02 -12.92
N ASP A 312 -26.34 -5.09 -14.23
CA ASP A 312 -27.04 -6.05 -15.10
C ASP A 312 -26.40 -7.45 -15.07
N ASP A 313 -25.07 -7.50 -14.87
CA ASP A 313 -24.27 -8.72 -15.01
C ASP A 313 -24.15 -9.52 -13.74
N LEU A 314 -24.08 -8.83 -12.60
CA LEU A 314 -23.94 -9.48 -11.32
C LEU A 314 -25.25 -10.20 -10.95
N PRO A 315 -25.15 -11.31 -10.19
CA PRO A 315 -26.32 -11.95 -9.60
C PRO A 315 -27.12 -10.94 -8.78
N ARG A 316 -28.44 -10.90 -9.00
CA ARG A 316 -29.33 -10.00 -8.26
C ARG A 316 -29.34 -10.35 -6.78
N THR A 317 -29.40 -9.31 -5.95
CA THR A 317 -29.55 -9.49 -4.52
C THR A 317 -30.93 -10.03 -4.16
N VAL A 318 -30.99 -10.77 -3.06
CA VAL A 318 -32.25 -11.23 -2.47
C VAL A 318 -32.47 -10.51 -1.14
N ASP A 319 -33.74 -10.24 -0.83
CA ASP A 319 -34.13 -9.49 0.37
C ASP A 319 -34.55 -10.40 1.54
N ALA A 320 -34.51 -11.73 1.32
CA ALA A 320 -34.97 -12.70 2.31
C ALA A 320 -34.12 -13.97 2.37
N VAL A 321 -34.05 -14.55 3.56
CA VAL A 321 -33.35 -15.80 3.89
C VAL A 321 -34.33 -16.86 4.40
N TYR A 322 -33.94 -18.12 4.30
CA TYR A 322 -34.64 -19.24 4.91
C TYR A 322 -34.04 -19.54 6.28
N LEU A 323 -34.84 -19.36 7.34
CA LEU A 323 -34.48 -19.75 8.70
C LEU A 323 -34.92 -21.20 8.96
N GLN A 324 -33.98 -22.08 9.29
CA GLN A 324 -34.25 -23.50 9.51
C GLN A 324 -34.35 -23.85 11.00
N HIS A 325 -34.96 -25.01 11.29
CA HIS A 325 -35.21 -25.47 12.67
C HIS A 325 -33.94 -25.90 13.41
N ASP A 326 -32.86 -26.19 12.68
CA ASP A 326 -31.54 -26.54 13.18
C ASP A 326 -30.62 -25.31 13.35
N LEU A 327 -31.19 -24.10 13.37
CA LEU A 327 -30.49 -22.81 13.50
C LEU A 327 -29.60 -22.46 12.30
N THR A 328 -29.73 -23.19 11.19
CA THR A 328 -29.11 -22.84 9.92
C THR A 328 -29.92 -21.71 9.26
N VAL A 329 -29.22 -20.75 8.66
CA VAL A 329 -29.80 -19.71 7.81
C VAL A 329 -29.26 -19.89 6.40
N ILE A 330 -30.14 -19.95 5.40
CA ILE A 330 -29.77 -20.09 3.99
C ILE A 330 -30.20 -18.84 3.23
N ALA A 331 -29.24 -18.11 2.67
CA ALA A 331 -29.52 -17.08 1.68
C ALA A 331 -29.54 -17.74 0.28
N PRO A 332 -30.64 -17.68 -0.49
CA PRO A 332 -30.74 -18.31 -1.81
C PRO A 332 -30.00 -17.56 -2.93
N GLY A 333 -29.49 -16.37 -2.61
CA GLY A 333 -28.74 -15.47 -3.49
C GLY A 333 -27.87 -14.55 -2.63
N PRO A 334 -27.04 -13.70 -3.24
CA PRO A 334 -26.32 -12.68 -2.47
C PRO A 334 -27.31 -11.77 -1.75
N LEU A 335 -27.07 -11.50 -0.48
CA LEU A 335 -27.86 -10.51 0.26
C LEU A 335 -27.43 -9.09 -0.13
N ALA A 336 -28.34 -8.14 0.05
CA ALA A 336 -27.95 -6.75 0.12
C ALA A 336 -26.88 -6.58 1.23
N PRO A 337 -25.78 -5.85 1.00
CA PRO A 337 -24.69 -5.69 1.96
C PRO A 337 -25.11 -5.26 3.37
N ALA A 338 -26.12 -4.39 3.47
CA ALA A 338 -26.68 -3.97 4.75
C ALA A 338 -27.38 -5.12 5.48
N ASP A 339 -28.10 -6.00 4.76
CA ASP A 339 -28.76 -7.17 5.33
C ASP A 339 -27.78 -8.29 5.67
N ASP A 340 -26.73 -8.49 4.87
CA ASP A 340 -25.61 -9.39 5.22
C ASP A 340 -24.92 -8.93 6.52
N ALA A 341 -24.60 -7.64 6.63
CA ALA A 341 -24.01 -7.07 7.84
C ALA A 341 -24.94 -7.21 9.05
N ALA A 342 -26.23 -6.91 8.88
CA ALA A 342 -27.22 -7.09 9.94
C ALA A 342 -27.35 -8.55 10.36
N LEU A 343 -27.42 -9.50 9.43
CA LEU A 343 -27.49 -10.93 9.74
C LEU A 343 -26.24 -11.42 10.50
N ARG A 344 -25.05 -10.92 10.14
CA ARG A 344 -23.78 -11.25 10.83
C ARG A 344 -23.69 -10.75 12.26
N SER A 345 -24.49 -9.74 12.62
CA SER A 345 -24.59 -9.32 14.03
C SER A 345 -25.08 -10.46 14.93
N VAL A 346 -25.96 -11.33 14.41
CA VAL A 346 -26.61 -12.43 15.16
C VAL A 346 -26.21 -13.84 14.69
N ALA A 347 -25.51 -13.97 13.57
CA ALA A 347 -25.13 -15.25 12.96
C ALA A 347 -23.67 -15.25 12.49
N VAL A 348 -23.08 -16.44 12.36
CA VAL A 348 -21.73 -16.65 11.80
C VAL A 348 -21.85 -17.24 10.41
N LEU A 349 -21.12 -16.69 9.44
CA LEU A 349 -21.04 -17.27 8.09
C LEU A 349 -20.27 -18.60 8.14
N GLU A 350 -20.90 -19.69 7.73
CA GLU A 350 -20.27 -21.03 7.61
C GLU A 350 -19.78 -21.31 6.19
N ALA A 351 -20.50 -20.82 5.17
CA ALA A 351 -20.13 -21.01 3.78
C ALA A 351 -20.49 -19.75 2.95
N PRO A 352 -19.51 -19.02 2.42
CA PRO A 352 -19.75 -17.91 1.50
C PRO A 352 -20.16 -18.41 0.10
N GLY A 353 -20.68 -17.50 -0.73
CA GLY A 353 -20.99 -17.75 -2.14
C GLY A 353 -22.39 -17.30 -2.54
N LEU A 354 -22.84 -17.74 -3.73
CA LEU A 354 -24.17 -17.41 -4.27
C LEU A 354 -25.30 -17.89 -3.36
N ALA A 355 -25.15 -19.07 -2.75
CA ALA A 355 -26.05 -19.60 -1.76
C ALA A 355 -25.35 -19.67 -0.39
N ALA A 356 -25.27 -18.53 0.29
CA ALA A 356 -24.55 -18.41 1.54
C ALA A 356 -25.27 -19.14 2.69
N ARG A 357 -24.50 -19.79 3.56
CA ARG A 357 -25.00 -20.44 4.77
C ARG A 357 -24.45 -19.76 6.01
N TYR A 358 -25.33 -19.42 6.94
CA TYR A 358 -24.98 -18.89 8.24
C TYR A 358 -25.51 -19.82 9.34
N ARG A 359 -24.93 -19.69 10.53
CA ARG A 359 -25.33 -20.39 11.75
C ARG A 359 -25.65 -19.38 12.83
N ILE A 360 -26.83 -19.50 13.41
CA ILE A 360 -27.14 -18.83 14.67
C ILE A 360 -26.77 -19.79 15.80
N SER A 361 -26.10 -19.27 16.82
CA SER A 361 -25.72 -20.00 18.02
C SER A 361 -25.97 -19.17 19.26
N GLU A 362 -25.89 -19.80 20.44
CA GLU A 362 -25.92 -19.07 21.70
C GLU A 362 -24.79 -18.04 21.79
N ASP A 363 -23.60 -18.36 21.29
CA ASP A 363 -22.45 -17.46 21.30
C ASP A 363 -22.68 -16.23 20.40
N SER A 364 -23.24 -16.41 19.20
CA SER A 364 -23.51 -15.30 18.29
C SER A 364 -24.60 -14.38 18.81
N LEU A 365 -25.66 -14.95 19.40
CA LEU A 365 -26.72 -14.16 20.04
C LEU A 365 -26.22 -13.41 21.28
N ARG A 366 -25.42 -14.06 22.12
CA ARG A 366 -24.85 -13.41 23.30
C ARG A 366 -23.93 -12.26 22.91
N ARG A 367 -23.12 -12.43 21.86
CA ARG A 367 -22.31 -11.35 21.30
C ARG A 367 -23.20 -10.17 20.85
N ALA A 368 -24.27 -10.44 20.10
CA ALA A 368 -25.21 -9.41 19.66
C ALA A 368 -25.82 -8.62 20.83
N LEU A 369 -26.26 -9.30 21.89
CA LEU A 369 -26.84 -8.65 23.07
C LEU A 369 -25.81 -7.75 23.79
N ARG A 370 -24.56 -8.21 23.90
CA ARG A 370 -23.47 -7.42 24.50
C ARG A 370 -23.07 -6.20 23.67
N GLU A 371 -23.19 -6.30 22.35
CA GLU A 371 -23.02 -5.18 21.42
C GLU A 371 -24.20 -4.18 21.47
N GLY A 372 -25.23 -4.48 22.28
CA GLY A 372 -26.32 -3.56 22.61
C GLY A 372 -27.65 -3.86 21.92
N LEU A 373 -27.76 -4.97 21.16
CA LEU A 373 -29.04 -5.38 20.61
C LEU A 373 -29.97 -5.90 21.73
N SER A 374 -31.25 -5.52 21.69
CA SER A 374 -32.27 -6.12 22.57
C SER A 374 -32.84 -7.41 21.97
N ARG A 375 -33.56 -8.18 22.79
CA ARG A 375 -34.38 -9.32 22.34
C ARG A 375 -35.29 -8.94 21.17
N ASP A 376 -35.94 -7.78 21.27
CA ASP A 376 -36.91 -7.31 20.30
C ASP A 376 -36.21 -6.87 19.01
N ASP A 377 -35.01 -6.29 19.09
CA ASP A 377 -34.18 -5.97 17.92
C ASP A 377 -33.76 -7.24 17.17
N VAL A 378 -33.30 -8.25 17.89
CA VAL A 378 -32.91 -9.55 17.31
C VAL A 378 -34.12 -10.23 16.66
N THR A 379 -35.25 -10.27 17.36
CA THR A 379 -36.48 -10.88 16.82
C THR A 379 -36.97 -10.13 15.59
N GLY A 380 -37.04 -8.81 15.64
CA GLY A 380 -37.46 -7.97 14.52
C GLY A 380 -36.53 -8.07 13.31
N LEU A 381 -35.22 -8.23 13.54
CA LEU A 381 -34.25 -8.53 12.48
C LEU A 381 -34.56 -9.86 11.79
N LEU A 382 -34.72 -10.93 12.56
CA LEU A 382 -34.99 -12.27 12.03
C LEU A 382 -36.34 -12.34 11.32
N GLU A 383 -37.37 -11.67 11.83
CA GLU A 383 -38.68 -11.58 11.20
C GLU A 383 -38.62 -10.82 9.87
N ARG A 384 -37.93 -9.68 9.83
CA ARG A 384 -37.77 -8.88 8.61
C ARG A 384 -37.08 -9.65 7.50
N LEU A 385 -36.02 -10.38 7.82
CA LEU A 385 -35.22 -11.11 6.84
C LEU A 385 -35.81 -12.48 6.47
N SER A 386 -36.73 -13.06 7.26
CA SER A 386 -37.21 -14.41 7.00
C SER A 386 -38.24 -14.47 5.87
N ALA A 387 -37.99 -15.34 4.89
CA ALA A 387 -38.96 -15.68 3.86
C ALA A 387 -40.14 -16.52 4.38
N THR A 388 -39.94 -17.28 5.46
CA THR A 388 -40.90 -18.30 5.95
C THR A 388 -41.36 -18.08 7.38
N GLY A 389 -40.98 -16.96 8.01
CA GLY A 389 -41.17 -16.71 9.45
C GLY A 389 -40.06 -17.32 10.31
N VAL A 390 -40.04 -16.97 11.60
CA VAL A 390 -39.02 -17.44 12.56
C VAL A 390 -39.42 -18.80 13.15
N PRO A 391 -38.60 -19.86 13.00
CA PRO A 391 -38.90 -21.16 13.60
C PRO A 391 -38.97 -21.10 15.13
N GLN A 392 -39.90 -21.84 15.72
CA GLN A 392 -40.08 -21.89 17.17
C GLN A 392 -38.79 -22.22 17.96
N PRO A 393 -37.92 -23.17 17.52
CA PRO A 393 -36.66 -23.43 18.23
C PRO A 393 -35.74 -22.21 18.29
N LEU A 394 -35.70 -21.41 17.21
CA LEU A 394 -34.88 -20.20 17.13
C LEU A 394 -35.46 -19.09 18.02
N ALA A 395 -36.78 -18.87 17.99
CA ALA A 395 -37.44 -17.91 18.87
C ALA A 395 -37.19 -18.25 20.36
N TYR A 396 -37.33 -19.53 20.72
CA TYR A 396 -37.02 -20.00 22.08
C TYR A 396 -35.55 -19.77 22.46
N LEU A 397 -34.61 -20.01 21.55
CA LEU A 397 -33.19 -19.75 21.80
C LEU A 397 -32.93 -18.26 22.07
N VAL A 398 -33.51 -17.36 21.26
CA VAL A 398 -33.40 -15.91 21.48
C VAL A 398 -33.93 -15.53 22.86
N ASP A 399 -35.11 -16.01 23.24
CA ASP A 399 -35.72 -15.76 24.56
C ASP A 399 -34.86 -16.29 25.71
N GLN A 400 -34.31 -17.49 25.55
CA GLN A 400 -33.46 -18.12 26.55
C GLN A 400 -32.15 -17.35 26.75
N VAL A 401 -31.51 -16.91 25.66
CA VAL A 401 -30.24 -16.17 25.76
C VAL A 401 -30.49 -14.77 26.31
N ALA A 402 -31.52 -14.07 25.82
CA ALA A 402 -31.86 -12.73 26.29
C ALA A 402 -32.29 -12.68 27.76
N SER A 403 -33.02 -13.69 28.27
CA SER A 403 -33.41 -13.75 29.68
C SER A 403 -32.25 -14.04 30.63
N ARG A 404 -31.16 -14.64 30.13
CA ARG A 404 -29.94 -14.94 30.90
C ARG A 404 -28.90 -13.85 30.78
N ASP A 405 -28.94 -13.02 29.74
CA ASP A 405 -27.97 -11.96 29.55
C ASP A 405 -28.05 -10.93 30.70
N GLY A 406 -26.90 -10.55 31.24
CA GLY A 406 -26.81 -9.69 32.41
C GLY A 406 -27.34 -10.29 33.73
N SER A 407 -27.65 -11.59 33.78
CA SER A 407 -28.06 -12.27 35.03
C SER A 407 -26.94 -12.38 36.05
N VAL A 408 -25.68 -12.29 35.61
CA VAL A 408 -24.52 -12.15 36.49
C VAL A 408 -23.99 -10.72 36.39
N VAL A 409 -24.01 -9.98 37.48
CA VAL A 409 -23.55 -8.58 37.52
C VAL A 409 -22.26 -8.49 38.31
N VAL A 410 -21.20 -8.02 37.67
CA VAL A 410 -19.90 -7.74 38.28
C VAL A 410 -19.83 -6.26 38.63
N ASP A 411 -19.59 -5.97 39.90
CA ASP A 411 -19.55 -4.63 40.46
C ASP A 411 -18.27 -4.43 41.29
N THR A 412 -17.99 -3.19 41.67
CA THR A 412 -16.88 -2.86 42.57
C THR A 412 -17.20 -3.37 43.97
N GLY A 413 -16.17 -3.88 44.68
CA GLY A 413 -16.31 -4.25 46.08
C GLY A 413 -16.83 -3.09 46.95
N ASP A 414 -17.61 -3.41 47.98
CA ASP A 414 -18.22 -2.42 48.87
C ASP A 414 -17.18 -1.56 49.61
N ASP A 415 -15.94 -2.06 49.77
CA ASP A 415 -14.79 -1.37 50.35
C ASP A 415 -13.95 -0.58 49.33
N GLY A 416 -14.39 -0.54 48.07
CA GLY A 416 -13.67 0.09 46.95
C GLY A 416 -12.50 -0.74 46.41
N THR A 417 -12.30 -1.97 46.91
CA THR A 417 -11.26 -2.89 46.44
C THR A 417 -11.85 -4.22 45.99
N GLY A 418 -11.25 -4.84 44.97
CA GLY A 418 -11.77 -6.09 44.43
C GLY A 418 -13.11 -5.95 43.70
N ALA A 419 -13.85 -7.05 43.61
CA ALA A 419 -15.12 -7.14 42.88
C ALA A 419 -16.17 -7.94 43.65
N VAL A 420 -17.43 -7.55 43.46
CA VAL A 420 -18.62 -8.25 43.91
C VAL A 420 -19.36 -8.78 42.68
N VAL A 421 -19.67 -10.07 42.66
CA VAL A 421 -20.40 -10.75 41.59
C VAL A 421 -21.76 -11.18 42.13
N ARG A 422 -22.83 -10.61 41.57
CA ARG A 422 -24.23 -10.90 41.94
C ARG A 422 -24.89 -11.76 40.86
N GLY A 423 -25.75 -12.68 41.26
CA GLY A 423 -26.42 -13.63 40.37
C GLY A 423 -27.28 -14.62 41.15
N THR A 424 -27.87 -15.60 40.47
CA THR A 424 -28.65 -16.63 41.18
C THR A 424 -27.75 -17.57 41.97
N PRO A 425 -28.25 -18.23 43.02
CA PRO A 425 -27.46 -19.19 43.81
C PRO A 425 -26.80 -20.26 42.95
N GLU A 426 -27.54 -20.83 42.00
CA GLU A 426 -27.06 -21.90 41.13
C GLU A 426 -25.93 -21.44 40.21
N GLN A 427 -26.03 -20.22 39.66
CA GLN A 427 -25.00 -19.64 38.80
C GLN A 427 -23.69 -19.41 39.56
N LEU A 428 -23.80 -18.89 40.76
CA LEU A 428 -22.65 -18.55 41.57
C LEU A 428 -22.03 -19.79 42.23
N ASP A 429 -22.82 -20.85 42.47
CA ASP A 429 -22.28 -22.16 42.85
C ASP A 429 -21.43 -22.77 41.73
N LEU A 430 -21.91 -22.70 40.47
CA LEU A 430 -21.13 -23.09 39.28
C LEU A 430 -19.82 -22.30 39.16
N ILE A 431 -19.89 -20.97 39.25
CA ILE A 431 -18.72 -20.08 39.18
C ILE A 431 -17.73 -20.39 40.31
N GLY A 432 -18.23 -20.65 41.52
CA GLY A 432 -17.41 -20.91 42.69
C GLY A 432 -16.60 -22.22 42.60
N VAL A 433 -17.09 -23.22 41.87
CA VAL A 433 -16.42 -24.52 41.70
C VAL A 433 -15.66 -24.67 40.38
N ASP A 434 -15.78 -23.69 39.47
CA ASP A 434 -15.12 -23.71 38.17
C ASP A 434 -13.59 -23.76 38.32
N ALA A 435 -12.97 -24.74 37.66
CA ALA A 435 -11.55 -24.98 37.73
C ALA A 435 -10.70 -23.83 37.18
N GLU A 436 -11.16 -23.19 36.12
CA GLU A 436 -10.45 -22.11 35.43
C GLU A 436 -10.59 -20.77 36.18
N LEU A 437 -11.62 -20.64 37.01
CA LEU A 437 -11.88 -19.45 37.83
C LEU A 437 -11.37 -19.56 39.27
N ARG A 438 -10.90 -20.74 39.71
CA ARG A 438 -10.38 -20.94 41.08
C ARG A 438 -9.30 -19.94 41.49
N GLN A 439 -8.49 -19.48 40.53
CA GLN A 439 -7.44 -18.47 40.73
C GLN A 439 -7.97 -17.10 41.20
N LEU A 440 -9.26 -16.81 40.98
CA LEU A 440 -9.91 -15.59 41.46
C LEU A 440 -10.18 -15.63 42.97
N ALA A 441 -9.91 -16.74 43.67
CA ALA A 441 -10.00 -16.84 45.12
C ALA A 441 -11.35 -16.34 45.66
N TRP A 442 -12.41 -16.98 45.19
CA TRP A 442 -13.79 -16.65 45.51
C TRP A 442 -14.12 -16.81 47.00
N GLU A 443 -14.78 -15.82 47.57
CA GLU A 443 -15.45 -15.91 48.86
C GLU A 443 -16.96 -15.76 48.66
N ARG A 444 -17.75 -16.51 49.44
CA ARG A 444 -19.20 -16.61 49.30
C ARG A 444 -19.89 -16.06 50.56
N PRO A 445 -19.98 -14.73 50.72
CA PRO A 445 -20.63 -14.14 51.90
C PRO A 445 -22.13 -14.42 51.95
N GLU A 446 -22.79 -14.54 50.79
CA GLU A 446 -24.22 -14.77 50.67
C GLU A 446 -24.54 -15.73 49.52
N LEU A 447 -25.76 -16.29 49.51
CA LEU A 447 -26.25 -17.17 48.43
C LEU A 447 -26.42 -16.47 47.08
N THR A 448 -26.36 -15.15 46.99
CA THR A 448 -26.53 -14.40 45.74
C THR A 448 -25.36 -13.47 45.46
N THR A 449 -24.28 -13.61 46.22
CA THR A 449 -23.11 -12.72 46.19
C THR A 449 -21.80 -13.53 46.29
N LEU A 450 -20.92 -13.38 45.31
CA LEU A 450 -19.53 -13.82 45.35
C LEU A 450 -18.63 -12.58 45.48
N VAL A 451 -17.54 -12.67 46.22
CA VAL A 451 -16.56 -11.58 46.32
C VAL A 451 -15.16 -12.10 46.03
N THR A 452 -14.33 -11.23 45.49
CA THR A 452 -12.94 -11.52 45.17
C THR A 452 -12.10 -10.26 45.30
N ARG A 453 -10.82 -10.41 45.65
CA ARG A 453 -9.85 -9.32 45.71
C ARG A 453 -9.45 -8.76 44.35
N PHE A 454 -9.80 -9.42 43.25
CA PHE A 454 -9.41 -8.99 41.90
C PHE A 454 -10.31 -7.86 41.38
N PRO A 455 -9.77 -6.91 40.59
CA PRO A 455 -10.55 -5.80 40.05
C PRO A 455 -11.74 -6.25 39.17
N PRO A 456 -12.86 -5.50 39.13
CA PRO A 456 -14.08 -5.89 38.42
C PRO A 456 -13.86 -6.22 36.95
N HIS A 457 -13.03 -5.44 36.24
CA HIS A 457 -12.74 -5.67 34.82
C HIS A 457 -12.00 -7.00 34.58
N VAL A 458 -11.05 -7.37 35.45
CA VAL A 458 -10.33 -8.65 35.37
C VAL A 458 -11.30 -9.82 35.59
N VAL A 459 -12.17 -9.67 36.60
CA VAL A 459 -13.17 -10.67 36.96
C VAL A 459 -14.19 -10.85 35.84
N HIS A 460 -14.68 -9.75 35.28
CA HIS A 460 -15.56 -9.76 34.11
C HIS A 460 -14.91 -10.48 32.93
N THR A 461 -13.70 -10.11 32.53
CA THR A 461 -12.99 -10.78 31.42
C THR A 461 -12.78 -12.27 31.67
N ALA A 462 -12.49 -12.68 32.91
CA ALA A 462 -12.34 -14.09 33.26
C ALA A 462 -13.67 -14.85 33.18
N LEU A 463 -14.76 -14.28 33.72
CA LEU A 463 -16.10 -14.85 33.61
C LEU A 463 -16.57 -14.95 32.16
N GLU A 464 -16.26 -13.94 31.34
CA GLU A 464 -16.52 -13.94 29.91
C GLU A 464 -15.74 -15.03 29.18
N GLY A 465 -14.45 -15.19 29.51
CA GLY A 465 -13.60 -16.24 28.95
C GLY A 465 -14.15 -17.65 29.22
N GLN A 466 -14.86 -17.83 30.33
CA GLN A 466 -15.55 -19.08 30.68
C GLN A 466 -17.05 -19.07 30.32
N ARG A 467 -17.48 -18.15 29.45
CA ARG A 467 -18.84 -18.10 28.89
C ARG A 467 -19.95 -17.89 29.93
N TYR A 468 -19.68 -17.29 31.08
CA TYR A 468 -20.73 -16.82 31.98
C TYR A 468 -21.36 -15.52 31.45
N PRO A 469 -22.68 -15.30 31.62
CA PRO A 469 -23.40 -14.11 31.14
C PRO A 469 -23.18 -12.92 32.09
N ALA A 470 -21.91 -12.58 32.30
CA ALA A 470 -21.49 -11.49 33.18
C ALA A 470 -21.60 -10.13 32.48
N VAL A 471 -22.04 -9.11 33.22
CA VAL A 471 -22.02 -7.70 32.79
C VAL A 471 -21.37 -6.83 33.85
N LEU A 472 -20.62 -5.79 33.44
CA LEU A 472 -20.07 -4.79 34.36
C LEU A 472 -21.12 -3.74 34.72
N ALA A 473 -21.35 -3.57 36.03
CA ALA A 473 -22.13 -2.46 36.57
C ALA A 473 -21.52 -1.12 36.15
N ALA A 474 -22.36 -0.10 35.95
CA ALA A 474 -21.95 1.20 35.40
C ALA A 474 -20.81 1.86 36.20
N GLY A 475 -20.81 1.75 37.54
CA GLY A 475 -19.76 2.29 38.41
C GLY A 475 -18.49 1.43 38.49
N ALA A 476 -18.53 0.19 38.00
CA ALA A 476 -17.40 -0.75 37.99
C ALA A 476 -16.69 -0.82 36.64
N ARG A 477 -17.24 -0.17 35.61
CA ARG A 477 -16.54 0.04 34.36
C ARG A 477 -15.30 0.89 34.64
N PRO A 478 -14.10 0.48 34.20
CA PRO A 478 -12.95 1.36 34.27
C PRO A 478 -13.36 2.68 33.63
N ALA A 479 -13.04 3.81 34.29
CA ALA A 479 -13.06 5.09 33.59
C ALA A 479 -12.31 4.86 32.28
N SER A 480 -12.92 5.24 31.15
CA SER A 480 -12.27 5.18 29.85
C SER A 480 -10.99 5.98 29.96
N VAL A 481 -9.90 5.31 30.34
CA VAL A 481 -8.57 5.79 30.06
C VAL A 481 -8.57 5.71 28.57
N ASP A 482 -8.72 6.87 27.91
CA ASP A 482 -8.24 7.05 26.55
C ASP A 482 -6.93 6.30 26.52
N ALA A 483 -6.94 5.12 25.90
CA ALA A 483 -5.78 4.26 25.92
C ALA A 483 -4.62 5.17 25.53
N PRO A 484 -3.58 5.34 26.38
CA PRO A 484 -2.50 6.25 26.07
C PRO A 484 -2.12 5.90 24.65
N PRO A 485 -2.18 6.86 23.70
CA PRO A 485 -2.21 6.54 22.28
C PRO A 485 -1.10 5.54 22.10
N VAL A 486 -1.45 4.29 21.74
CA VAL A 486 -0.47 3.29 21.33
C VAL A 486 0.43 4.11 20.46
N ARG A 487 1.69 4.31 20.86
CA ARG A 487 2.60 5.14 20.09
C ARG A 487 2.48 4.53 18.72
N ARG A 488 1.80 5.24 17.81
CA ARG A 488 1.83 4.95 16.40
C ARG A 488 3.30 5.17 16.13
N SER A 489 4.08 4.10 16.25
CA SER A 489 5.34 4.01 15.56
C SER A 489 4.99 4.46 14.16
N ALA A 490 5.60 5.56 13.73
CA ALA A 490 5.28 6.13 12.45
C ALA A 490 5.40 4.99 11.45
N ALA A 491 4.27 4.63 10.80
CA ALA A 491 4.29 3.75 9.66
C ALA A 491 5.49 4.15 8.80
N GLY A 492 6.27 3.18 8.32
CA GLY A 492 7.42 3.48 7.48
C GLY A 492 7.02 4.53 6.44
N ARG A 493 7.76 5.64 6.36
CA ARG A 493 7.39 6.77 5.49
C ARG A 493 7.13 6.24 4.09
N THR A 494 6.02 6.65 3.47
CA THR A 494 5.82 6.35 2.04
C THR A 494 6.96 6.98 1.23
N PRO A 495 7.24 6.50 0.00
CA PRO A 495 8.26 7.11 -0.85
C PRO A 495 8.09 8.63 -1.01
N GLU A 496 6.85 9.10 -1.11
CA GLU A 496 6.51 10.53 -1.21
C GLU A 496 6.84 11.27 0.08
N GLN A 497 6.51 10.69 1.24
CA GLN A 497 6.85 11.26 2.54
C GLN A 497 8.36 11.29 2.77
N ALA A 498 9.09 10.28 2.31
CA ALA A 498 10.55 10.22 2.38
C ALA A 498 11.19 11.26 1.44
N ALA A 499 10.69 11.40 0.21
CA ALA A 499 11.14 12.41 -0.74
C ALA A 499 10.90 13.82 -0.21
N ARG A 500 9.70 14.12 0.29
CA ARG A 500 9.38 15.39 0.93
C ARG A 500 10.31 15.72 2.09
N ALA A 501 10.53 14.76 3.00
CA ALA A 501 11.45 14.93 4.12
C ALA A 501 12.91 15.14 3.68
N LEU A 502 13.33 14.57 2.56
CA LEU A 502 14.64 14.84 1.96
C LEU A 502 14.69 16.26 1.39
N VAL A 503 13.71 16.66 0.58
CA VAL A 503 13.66 17.99 -0.05
C VAL A 503 13.64 19.10 1.01
N GLU A 504 12.79 18.99 2.02
CA GLU A 504 12.74 19.95 3.14
C GLU A 504 14.12 20.08 3.82
N ARG A 505 14.83 18.96 4.01
CA ARG A 505 16.17 18.95 4.61
C ARG A 505 17.20 19.65 3.70
N LEU A 506 17.18 19.36 2.41
CA LEU A 506 18.06 19.96 1.40
C LEU A 506 17.87 21.49 1.30
N ARG A 507 16.63 21.97 1.40
CA ARG A 507 16.34 23.42 1.44
C ARG A 507 16.86 24.04 2.72
N LEU A 508 16.61 23.42 3.87
CA LEU A 508 17.08 23.91 5.16
C LEU A 508 18.61 23.93 5.29
N THR A 509 19.33 22.96 4.72
CA THR A 509 20.81 23.00 4.69
C THR A 509 21.30 24.14 3.80
N THR A 510 20.64 24.36 2.67
CA THR A 510 20.97 25.45 1.72
C THR A 510 20.75 26.84 2.33
N GLU A 511 19.64 27.05 3.06
CA GLU A 511 19.34 28.32 3.74
C GLU A 511 20.34 28.62 4.85
N ARG A 512 20.75 27.61 5.62
CA ARG A 512 21.76 27.77 6.69
C ARG A 512 23.16 28.08 6.15
N ALA A 513 23.47 27.65 4.92
CA ALA A 513 24.76 27.86 4.27
C ALA A 513 24.87 29.16 3.44
N ALA A 514 23.86 30.04 3.45
CA ALA A 514 23.78 31.24 2.61
C ALA A 514 24.84 32.35 2.88
N GLY A 515 25.85 32.08 3.71
CA GLY A 515 26.98 32.98 3.99
C GLY A 515 28.33 32.63 3.33
N GLU A 516 28.55 31.37 2.91
CA GLU A 516 29.81 30.86 2.32
C GLU A 516 29.64 29.87 1.11
N PRO A 517 28.52 29.85 0.36
CA PRO A 517 28.16 28.68 -0.45
C PRO A 517 28.99 28.47 -1.73
N GLU A 518 29.52 29.53 -2.34
CA GLU A 518 30.20 29.43 -3.65
C GLU A 518 31.61 28.83 -3.51
N GLN A 519 32.29 29.11 -2.40
CA GLN A 519 33.67 28.70 -2.13
C GLN A 519 33.77 27.25 -1.63
N GLU A 520 32.86 26.81 -0.76
CA GLU A 520 32.76 25.39 -0.36
C GLU A 520 32.39 24.52 -1.56
N TRP A 521 31.50 25.01 -2.42
CA TRP A 521 31.11 24.36 -3.67
C TRP A 521 32.29 24.19 -4.64
N LEU A 522 33.00 25.28 -4.94
CA LEU A 522 34.23 25.25 -5.74
C LEU A 522 35.27 24.30 -5.13
N GLY A 523 35.39 24.29 -3.79
CA GLY A 523 36.27 23.38 -3.06
C GLY A 523 35.94 21.90 -3.31
N ARG A 524 34.67 21.51 -3.19
CA ARG A 524 34.25 20.11 -3.42
C ARG A 524 34.39 19.69 -4.88
N GLN A 525 34.07 20.56 -5.84
CA GLN A 525 34.27 20.28 -7.26
C GLN A 525 35.75 20.00 -7.58
N ILE A 526 36.65 20.72 -6.92
CA ILE A 526 38.09 20.49 -7.04
C ILE A 526 38.52 19.21 -6.30
N ASP A 527 37.95 18.88 -5.14
CA ASP A 527 38.23 17.63 -4.42
C ASP A 527 37.87 16.38 -5.26
N LEU A 528 36.80 16.45 -6.06
CA LEU A 528 36.47 15.38 -7.01
C LEU A 528 37.48 15.24 -8.13
N ALA A 529 37.90 16.36 -8.71
CA ALA A 529 38.97 16.35 -9.70
C ALA A 529 40.29 15.83 -9.13
N VAL A 530 40.56 16.04 -7.83
CA VAL A 530 41.70 15.45 -7.10
C VAL A 530 41.55 13.93 -7.03
N ARG A 531 40.39 13.42 -6.64
CA ARG A 531 40.12 11.97 -6.54
C ARG A 531 40.22 11.27 -7.90
N GLY A 532 39.68 11.90 -8.95
CA GLY A 532 39.71 11.39 -10.33
C GLY A 532 41.03 11.63 -11.07
N ARG A 533 41.93 12.48 -10.52
CA ARG A 533 43.11 13.02 -11.22
C ARG A 533 42.77 13.66 -12.57
N THR A 534 41.60 14.28 -12.67
CA THR A 534 41.06 14.84 -13.91
C THR A 534 41.56 16.27 -14.11
N PRO A 535 42.01 16.67 -15.32
CA PRO A 535 42.35 18.07 -15.61
C PRO A 535 41.12 18.97 -15.49
N ILE A 536 41.26 20.13 -14.86
CA ILE A 536 40.23 21.16 -14.74
C ILE A 536 40.78 22.53 -15.14
N ARG A 537 39.92 23.44 -15.57
CA ARG A 537 40.26 24.85 -15.82
C ARG A 537 39.68 25.72 -14.70
N LEU A 538 40.57 26.40 -13.97
CA LEU A 538 40.24 27.31 -12.88
C LEU A 538 40.34 28.75 -13.36
N THR A 539 39.26 29.52 -13.28
CA THR A 539 39.30 30.98 -13.52
C THR A 539 39.52 31.68 -12.19
N VAL A 540 40.65 32.39 -12.05
CA VAL A 540 41.06 33.05 -10.80
C VAL A 540 41.08 34.56 -10.97
N ARG A 541 40.50 35.28 -10.01
CA ARG A 541 40.56 36.74 -9.92
C ARG A 541 41.92 37.18 -9.37
N MET A 542 42.63 37.96 -10.17
CA MET A 542 43.94 38.51 -9.84
C MET A 542 43.79 39.80 -9.01
N PRO A 543 44.85 40.24 -8.29
CA PRO A 543 44.80 41.44 -7.45
C PRO A 543 44.48 42.75 -8.20
N ASP A 544 44.66 42.78 -9.52
CA ASP A 544 44.33 43.90 -10.40
C ASP A 544 42.87 43.90 -10.88
N GLY A 545 42.06 42.94 -10.41
CA GLY A 545 40.67 42.76 -10.80
C GLY A 545 40.45 41.99 -12.10
N SER A 546 41.52 41.59 -12.80
CA SER A 546 41.41 40.76 -14.00
C SER A 546 41.14 39.29 -13.64
N GLU A 547 40.44 38.57 -14.51
CA GLU A 547 40.19 37.13 -14.34
C GLU A 547 41.08 36.33 -15.30
N ARG A 548 41.77 35.32 -14.79
CA ARG A 548 42.75 34.53 -15.56
C ARG A 548 42.47 33.03 -15.45
N PRO A 549 42.34 32.30 -16.57
CA PRO A 549 42.15 30.87 -16.56
C PRO A 549 43.49 30.12 -16.37
N PHE A 550 43.45 29.03 -15.61
CA PHE A 550 44.56 28.09 -15.39
C PHE A 550 44.08 26.66 -15.61
N SER A 551 44.70 25.94 -16.55
CA SER A 551 44.45 24.50 -16.74
C SER A 551 45.35 23.71 -15.79
N ILE A 552 44.76 23.03 -14.80
CA ILE A 552 45.47 22.36 -13.71
C ILE A 552 44.95 20.94 -13.53
N VAL A 553 45.85 19.98 -13.31
CA VAL A 553 45.53 18.68 -12.71
C VAL A 553 45.68 18.82 -11.20
N PRO A 554 44.58 18.91 -10.43
CA PRO A 554 44.64 19.19 -9.01
C PRO A 554 45.11 17.94 -8.25
N THR A 555 45.96 18.16 -7.25
CA THR A 555 46.53 17.11 -6.40
C THR A 555 45.98 17.15 -4.97
N SER A 556 45.51 18.32 -4.52
CA SER A 556 44.84 18.47 -3.22
C SER A 556 44.05 19.77 -3.14
N VAL A 557 42.93 19.76 -2.41
CA VAL A 557 42.26 20.96 -1.90
C VAL A 557 42.20 20.87 -0.38
N ALA A 558 42.81 21.82 0.32
CA ALA A 558 42.80 21.86 1.78
C ALA A 558 43.14 23.28 2.28
N ALA A 559 42.62 23.65 3.46
CA ALA A 559 42.90 24.93 4.10
C ALA A 559 42.69 26.16 3.17
N GLY A 560 41.65 26.12 2.34
CA GLY A 560 41.31 27.20 1.40
C GLY A 560 42.31 27.38 0.25
N ARG A 561 43.10 26.37 -0.10
CA ARG A 561 44.06 26.39 -1.21
C ARG A 561 43.92 25.17 -2.10
N VAL A 562 44.06 25.39 -3.40
CA VAL A 562 44.11 24.38 -4.45
C VAL A 562 45.56 24.20 -4.85
N ARG A 563 46.08 22.97 -4.80
CA ARG A 563 47.42 22.65 -5.30
C ARG A 563 47.29 21.68 -6.46
N GLY A 564 48.03 21.92 -7.53
CA GLY A 564 47.97 21.10 -8.74
C GLY A 564 49.08 21.41 -9.73
N LYS A 565 49.21 20.55 -10.74
CA LYS A 565 50.17 20.72 -11.82
C LYS A 565 49.52 21.47 -12.98
N ASP A 566 50.05 22.63 -13.35
CA ASP A 566 49.58 23.40 -14.50
C ASP A 566 50.03 22.73 -15.80
N THR A 567 49.07 22.35 -16.65
CA THR A 567 49.33 21.60 -17.89
C THR A 567 49.88 22.48 -19.02
N SER A 568 49.75 23.81 -18.91
CA SER A 568 50.21 24.76 -19.92
C SER A 568 51.69 25.12 -19.80
N VAL A 569 52.23 25.09 -18.58
CA VAL A 569 53.61 25.49 -18.27
C VAL A 569 54.40 24.41 -17.54
N ASP A 570 53.79 23.25 -17.26
CA ASP A 570 54.41 22.09 -16.60
C ASP A 570 54.98 22.37 -15.20
N VAL A 571 54.34 23.25 -14.43
CA VAL A 571 54.80 23.69 -13.10
C VAL A 571 53.72 23.45 -12.03
N GLU A 572 54.13 23.08 -10.82
CA GLU A 572 53.23 23.04 -9.66
C GLU A 572 52.78 24.45 -9.26
N ARG A 573 51.45 24.64 -9.16
CA ARG A 573 50.84 25.88 -8.70
C ARG A 573 50.01 25.64 -7.45
N THR A 574 50.00 26.65 -6.58
CA THR A 574 49.08 26.74 -5.44
C THR A 574 48.25 28.01 -5.60
N LEU A 575 46.93 27.86 -5.69
CA LEU A 575 45.97 28.95 -5.90
C LEU A 575 45.07 29.07 -4.66
N PRO A 576 44.80 30.28 -4.15
CA PRO A 576 43.83 30.46 -3.08
C PRO A 576 42.41 30.20 -3.61
N LEU A 577 41.68 29.34 -2.91
CA LEU A 577 40.30 28.96 -3.28
C LEU A 577 39.40 30.21 -3.33
N SER A 578 39.57 31.12 -2.36
CA SER A 578 38.83 32.38 -2.25
C SER A 578 38.94 33.33 -3.45
N LEU A 579 39.89 33.12 -4.36
CA LEU A 579 40.03 33.89 -5.60
C LEU A 579 39.54 33.13 -6.84
N VAL A 580 39.13 31.87 -6.70
CA VAL A 580 38.53 31.10 -7.78
C VAL A 580 37.11 31.59 -8.00
N VAL A 581 36.81 31.93 -9.25
CA VAL A 581 35.51 32.47 -9.70
C VAL A 581 34.72 31.43 -10.48
N ALA A 582 35.40 30.51 -11.17
CA ALA A 582 34.77 29.40 -11.89
C ALA A 582 35.70 28.19 -11.97
N VAL A 583 35.10 26.99 -12.00
CA VAL A 583 35.77 25.71 -12.27
C VAL A 583 35.04 25.06 -13.45
N GLU A 584 35.76 24.81 -14.53
CA GLU A 584 35.29 24.07 -15.70
C GLU A 584 36.02 22.72 -15.78
N SER A 585 35.31 21.63 -16.07
CA SER A 585 35.94 20.34 -16.34
C SER A 585 36.70 20.40 -17.67
N GLY A 586 37.94 19.89 -17.69
CA GLY A 586 38.70 19.79 -18.94
C GLY A 586 38.05 18.76 -19.86
N ALA A 587 37.74 19.16 -21.10
CA ALA A 587 37.35 18.25 -22.18
C ALA A 587 38.48 17.26 -22.51
#